data_AF-A0AAW0F2P1-F1
#
_entry.id   AF-A0AAW0F2P1-F1
#
_cell.length_a   1.000
_cell.length_b   1.000
_cell.length_c   1.000
_cell.angle_alpha   90.00
_cell.angle_beta   90.00
_cell.angle_gamma   90.00
#
_symmetry.space_group_name_H-M   'P 1'
#
loop_
_entity.id
_entity.type
_entity.pdbx_description
1 polymer ?
#
loop_
_entity_poly.entity_id
_entity_poly.type
_entity_poly.pdbx_seq_one_letter_code
_entity_poly.pdbx_strand_id
1 'polypeptide(L)'
;MRATGRCLRHMFPCLVQMQPGSYLLTVHAKPGARASAFTPPLSPTATVADLRIAAPPVDGQANEELLRYLDELVERGLRAMAMNHEEYVKGTCYAAVVAADAAASAAAPTTPLESGSGGVRKKAAAKKASSTGAAPAATTASTRNALPTRLEIRLVRGSSSREKTLLLLCPCTRAQLAAVLERESRE
;
A
#
# COMPACT_ATOMS: atom_id res chain seq x y z
N MET A 1 20.69 15.47 2.92
CA MET A 1 20.33 14.40 3.88
C MET A 1 19.14 14.87 4.71
N ARG A 2 17.93 14.39 4.42
CA ARG A 2 16.75 14.67 5.26
C ARG A 2 15.99 13.36 5.47
N ALA A 3 16.24 12.73 6.60
CA ALA A 3 15.39 11.68 7.15
C ALA A 3 14.98 12.15 8.54
N THR A 4 13.94 12.99 8.60
CA THR A 4 13.24 13.33 9.84
C THR A 4 12.46 12.11 10.28
N GLY A 5 13.17 11.19 10.91
CA GLY A 5 12.56 10.18 11.78
C GLY A 5 12.01 10.89 13.00
N ARG A 6 10.69 10.79 13.21
CA ARG A 6 9.98 10.76 14.50
C ARG A 6 8.47 10.89 14.25
N CYS A 7 7.84 9.80 13.83
CA CYS A 7 6.39 9.52 14.00
C CYS A 7 6.08 8.02 13.83
N LEU A 8 6.99 7.11 14.23
CA LEU A 8 6.94 5.68 13.85
C LEU A 8 6.95 4.72 15.04
N ARG A 9 6.38 5.09 16.21
CA ARG A 9 6.51 4.24 17.42
C ARG A 9 5.24 3.53 17.91
N HIS A 10 4.11 3.64 17.21
CA HIS A 10 2.90 2.86 17.53
C HIS A 10 2.11 2.39 16.31
N MET A 11 2.72 2.43 15.13
CA MET A 11 2.03 2.18 13.87
C MET A 11 2.64 0.95 13.22
N PHE A 12 1.80 0.05 12.72
CA PHE A 12 2.15 -1.11 11.90
C PHE A 12 3.41 -0.82 11.03
N PRO A 13 4.64 -1.17 11.47
CA PRO A 13 5.86 -0.58 10.89
C PRO A 13 6.15 -1.10 9.49
N CYS A 14 5.53 -2.23 9.16
CA CYS A 14 5.53 -2.86 7.86
C CYS A 14 4.60 -2.17 6.84
N LEU A 15 3.78 -1.19 7.24
CA LEU A 15 2.92 -0.41 6.36
C LEU A 15 3.53 0.96 6.05
N VAL A 16 3.84 1.20 4.78
CA VAL A 16 4.40 2.47 4.29
C VAL A 16 3.42 3.11 3.32
N GLN A 17 3.02 4.36 3.55
CA GLN A 17 2.21 5.11 2.59
C GLN A 17 3.12 5.76 1.54
N MET A 18 2.89 5.45 0.27
CA MET A 18 3.60 6.05 -0.86
C MET A 18 2.92 7.34 -1.32
N GLN A 19 1.60 7.29 -1.42
CA GLN A 19 0.71 8.41 -1.72
C GLN A 19 -0.66 8.08 -1.11
N PRO A 20 -1.55 9.06 -0.92
CA PRO A 20 -2.92 8.79 -0.51
C PRO A 20 -3.56 7.72 -1.40
N GLY A 21 -4.06 6.65 -0.79
CA GLY A 21 -4.66 5.50 -1.48
C GLY A 21 -3.69 4.45 -2.04
N SER A 22 -2.37 4.61 -1.82
CA SER A 22 -1.35 3.65 -2.23
C SER A 22 -0.39 3.33 -1.09
N TYR A 23 -0.37 2.06 -0.69
CA TYR A 23 0.36 1.59 0.49
C TYR A 23 1.25 0.39 0.15
N LEU A 24 2.45 0.35 0.71
CA LEU A 24 3.33 -0.80 0.67
C LEU A 24 3.24 -1.56 1.98
N LEU A 25 3.02 -2.87 1.91
CA LEU A 25 3.01 -3.76 3.05
C LEU A 25 4.10 -4.82 2.88
N THR A 26 5.00 -4.92 3.85
CA THR A 26 6.04 -5.96 3.87
C THR A 26 5.64 -7.09 4.80
N VAL A 27 5.53 -8.30 4.26
CA VAL A 27 5.12 -9.50 5.00
C VAL A 27 6.14 -10.62 4.85
N HIS A 28 6.26 -11.44 5.88
CA HIS A 28 7.02 -12.68 5.85
C HIS A 28 6.03 -13.86 5.82
N ALA A 29 5.81 -14.38 4.63
CA ALA A 29 4.89 -15.48 4.36
C ALA A 29 5.50 -16.83 4.76
N LYS A 30 4.78 -17.56 5.64
CA LYS A 30 5.08 -18.92 6.10
C LYS A 30 4.05 -19.90 5.50
N PRO A 31 4.33 -20.50 4.33
CA PRO A 31 3.42 -21.45 3.69
C PRO A 31 3.34 -22.78 4.44
N GLY A 32 2.33 -23.58 4.11
CA GLY A 32 2.08 -24.90 4.71
C GLY A 32 1.37 -24.86 6.07
N ALA A 33 0.74 -23.74 6.41
CA ALA A 33 -0.06 -23.64 7.62
C ALA A 33 -1.45 -24.29 7.45
N ARG A 34 -2.14 -24.55 8.56
CA ARG A 34 -3.53 -25.04 8.54
C ARG A 34 -4.55 -23.95 8.17
N ALA A 35 -4.22 -22.69 8.50
CA ALA A 35 -5.06 -21.52 8.26
C ALA A 35 -4.17 -20.32 7.91
N SER A 36 -4.68 -19.43 7.05
CA SER A 36 -4.03 -18.17 6.72
C SER A 36 -4.33 -17.17 7.84
N ALA A 37 -3.30 -16.65 8.51
CA ALA A 37 -3.45 -15.78 9.67
C ALA A 37 -2.17 -14.98 9.95
N PHE A 38 -2.30 -13.81 10.59
CA PHE A 38 -1.14 -13.15 11.17
C PHE A 38 -0.54 -14.01 12.29
N THR A 39 0.78 -13.95 12.47
CA THR A 39 1.44 -14.60 13.61
C THR A 39 1.64 -13.58 14.72
N PRO A 40 0.88 -13.64 15.82
CA PRO A 40 1.18 -12.84 17.00
C PRO A 40 2.44 -13.36 17.72
N PRO A 41 3.20 -12.50 18.41
CA PRO A 41 3.03 -11.04 18.52
C PRO A 41 3.69 -10.29 17.36
N LEU A 42 2.99 -9.33 16.74
CA LEU A 42 3.65 -8.32 15.93
C LEU A 42 4.46 -7.41 16.86
N SER A 43 5.78 -7.58 16.86
CA SER A 43 6.64 -6.67 17.60
C SER A 43 6.43 -5.24 17.07
N PRO A 44 6.26 -4.24 17.94
CA PRO A 44 6.10 -2.84 17.52
C PRO A 44 7.35 -2.29 16.79
N THR A 45 8.46 -3.03 16.80
CA THR A 45 9.69 -2.72 16.06
C THR A 45 9.88 -3.54 14.79
N ALA A 46 9.01 -4.51 14.51
CA ALA A 46 9.15 -5.38 13.34
C ALA A 46 8.75 -4.61 12.07
N THR A 47 9.71 -4.47 11.16
CA THR A 47 9.51 -3.90 9.82
C THR A 47 8.81 -4.86 8.85
N VAL A 48 8.59 -6.10 9.27
CA VAL A 48 7.98 -7.18 8.48
C VAL A 48 6.95 -7.88 9.34
N ALA A 49 5.72 -8.04 8.83
CA ALA A 49 4.67 -8.79 9.52
C ALA A 49 4.76 -10.29 9.21
N ASP A 50 4.85 -11.15 10.21
CA ASP A 50 4.79 -12.58 10.02
C ASP A 50 3.36 -13.04 9.70
N LEU A 51 3.20 -13.79 8.61
CA LEU A 51 1.91 -14.24 8.14
C LEU A 51 1.98 -15.72 7.73
N ARG A 52 1.14 -16.53 8.34
CA ARG A 52 0.96 -17.96 8.01
C ARG A 52 0.01 -18.07 6.83
N ILE A 53 0.31 -18.96 5.89
CA ILE A 53 -0.47 -19.14 4.67
C ILE A 53 -0.93 -20.58 4.56
N ALA A 54 -2.25 -20.77 4.39
CA ALA A 54 -2.91 -22.06 4.20
C ALA A 54 -2.78 -22.60 2.77
N ALA A 55 -1.61 -22.45 2.18
CA ALA A 55 -1.29 -23.01 0.87
C ALA A 55 0.10 -23.65 0.93
N PRO A 56 0.31 -24.76 0.20
CA PRO A 56 1.61 -25.41 0.14
C PRO A 56 2.65 -24.50 -0.53
N PRO A 57 3.95 -24.72 -0.29
CA PRO A 57 5.04 -23.97 -0.93
C PRO A 57 5.28 -24.45 -2.38
N VAL A 58 4.20 -24.59 -3.16
CA VAL A 58 4.22 -25.00 -4.57
C VAL A 58 4.12 -23.75 -5.44
N ASP A 59 4.75 -23.78 -6.62
CA ASP A 59 4.84 -22.67 -7.59
C ASP A 59 3.59 -21.79 -7.63
N GLY A 60 3.69 -20.59 -7.05
CA GLY A 60 2.65 -19.57 -7.09
C GLY A 60 1.50 -19.70 -6.08
N GLN A 61 1.15 -20.90 -5.61
CA GLN A 61 -0.06 -21.09 -4.77
C GLN A 61 -0.03 -20.29 -3.46
N ALA A 62 1.13 -20.24 -2.80
CA ALA A 62 1.30 -19.45 -1.58
C ALA A 62 1.26 -17.93 -1.82
N ASN A 63 1.48 -17.47 -3.06
CA ASN A 63 1.33 -16.06 -3.42
C ASN A 63 -0.13 -15.73 -3.70
N GLU A 64 -0.82 -16.59 -4.45
CA GLU A 64 -2.25 -16.45 -4.74
C GLU A 64 -3.07 -16.44 -3.45
N GLU A 65 -2.83 -17.40 -2.55
CA GLU A 65 -3.53 -17.47 -1.27
C GLU A 65 -3.20 -16.27 -0.37
N LEU A 66 -1.96 -15.75 -0.41
CA LEU A 66 -1.61 -14.53 0.32
C LEU A 66 -2.38 -13.31 -0.18
N LEU A 67 -2.46 -13.14 -1.50
CA LEU A 67 -3.18 -12.03 -2.11
C LEU A 67 -4.68 -12.14 -1.81
N ARG A 68 -5.26 -13.34 -1.97
CA ARG A 68 -6.66 -13.63 -1.65
C ARG A 68 -6.97 -13.35 -0.18
N TYR A 69 -6.15 -13.89 0.73
CA TYR A 69 -6.34 -13.70 2.17
C TYR A 69 -6.32 -12.22 2.56
N LEU A 70 -5.36 -11.45 2.06
CA LEU A 70 -5.26 -10.02 2.38
C LEU A 70 -6.39 -9.21 1.75
N ASP A 71 -6.83 -9.57 0.55
CA ASP A 71 -7.95 -8.90 -0.12
C ASP A 71 -9.24 -9.07 0.70
N GLU A 72 -9.56 -10.31 1.06
CA GLU A 72 -10.71 -10.65 1.91
C GLU A 72 -10.63 -10.01 3.30
N LEU A 73 -9.44 -10.03 3.92
CA LEU A 73 -9.21 -9.44 5.24
C LEU A 73 -9.44 -7.93 5.24
N VAL A 74 -8.86 -7.22 4.27
CA VAL A 74 -9.00 -5.76 4.19
C VAL A 74 -10.42 -5.39 3.77
N GLU A 75 -11.05 -6.10 2.82
CA GLU A 75 -12.45 -5.83 2.45
C GLU A 75 -13.39 -6.06 3.65
N ARG A 76 -13.23 -7.16 4.38
CA ARG A 76 -14.02 -7.46 5.59
C ARG A 76 -13.82 -6.41 6.67
N GLY A 77 -12.57 -6.05 6.98
CA GLY A 77 -12.27 -5.07 8.02
C GLY A 77 -12.78 -3.67 7.68
N LEU A 78 -12.61 -3.22 6.43
CA LEU A 78 -13.16 -1.94 5.98
C LEU A 78 -14.69 -1.93 6.01
N ARG A 79 -15.34 -3.04 5.62
CA ARG A 79 -16.80 -3.17 5.70
C ARG A 79 -17.29 -3.13 7.15
N ALA A 80 -16.65 -3.86 8.06
CA ALA A 80 -16.98 -3.83 9.48
C ALA A 80 -16.79 -2.44 10.10
N MET A 81 -15.71 -1.76 9.72
CA MET A 81 -15.45 -0.37 10.13
C MET A 81 -16.50 0.60 9.58
N ALA A 82 -17.00 0.39 8.36
CA ALA A 82 -18.07 1.22 7.80
C ALA A 82 -19.41 1.08 8.54
N MET A 83 -19.67 -0.10 9.14
CA MET A 83 -20.89 -0.35 9.92
C MET A 83 -20.82 0.26 11.31
N ASN A 84 -19.70 0.09 12.03
CA ASN A 84 -19.52 0.56 13.40
C ASN A 84 -18.14 1.20 13.58
N HIS A 85 -17.94 2.38 13.00
CA HIS A 85 -16.62 3.04 12.96
C HIS A 85 -16.03 3.25 14.35
N GLU A 86 -16.79 3.85 15.28
CA GLU A 86 -16.33 4.20 16.62
C GLU A 86 -15.89 2.98 17.43
N GLU A 87 -16.68 1.91 17.39
CA GLU A 87 -16.36 0.66 18.07
C GLU A 87 -15.19 -0.04 17.38
N TYR A 88 -15.08 0.04 16.06
CA TYR A 88 -14.01 -0.60 15.32
C TYR A 88 -12.64 0.03 15.58
N VAL A 89 -12.58 1.35 15.65
CA VAL A 89 -11.32 2.06 15.90
C VAL A 89 -10.92 2.03 17.38
N LYS A 90 -11.83 1.67 18.29
CA LYS A 90 -11.56 1.58 19.72
C LYS A 90 -10.45 0.56 20.01
N GLY A 91 -9.41 1.00 20.71
CA GLY A 91 -8.27 0.15 21.05
C GLY A 91 -7.33 -0.16 19.88
N THR A 92 -7.49 0.53 18.75
CA THR A 92 -6.55 0.50 17.62
C THR A 92 -5.72 1.79 17.57
N CYS A 93 -4.68 1.80 16.73
CA CYS A 93 -3.83 2.96 16.48
C CYS A 93 -4.50 4.06 15.64
N TYR A 94 -5.76 3.91 15.22
CA TYR A 94 -6.45 4.83 14.29
C TYR A 94 -6.24 6.31 14.63
N ALA A 95 -6.58 6.72 15.86
CA ALA A 95 -6.49 8.13 16.28
C ALA A 95 -5.05 8.66 16.24
N ALA A 96 -4.08 7.82 16.63
CA ALA A 96 -2.66 8.18 16.58
C ALA A 96 -2.18 8.34 15.14
N VAL A 97 -2.61 7.48 14.22
CA VAL A 97 -2.27 7.56 12.79
C VAL A 97 -2.88 8.81 12.16
N VAL A 98 -4.16 9.11 12.45
CA VAL A 98 -4.82 10.33 11.97
C VAL A 98 -4.08 11.58 12.44
N ALA A 99 -3.71 11.65 13.72
CA ALA A 99 -2.93 12.78 14.25
C ALA A 99 -1.55 12.91 13.58
N ALA A 100 -0.87 11.79 13.35
CA ALA A 100 0.43 11.77 12.66
C ALA A 100 0.31 12.22 11.19
N ASP A 101 -0.73 11.80 10.47
CA ASP A 101 -0.99 12.24 9.09
C ASP A 101 -1.35 13.73 9.03
N ALA A 102 -2.15 14.23 9.97
CA ALA A 102 -2.47 15.65 10.07
C ALA A 102 -1.21 16.49 10.34
N ALA A 103 -0.33 16.04 11.25
CA ALA A 103 0.94 16.70 11.53
C ALA A 103 1.90 16.68 10.32
N ALA A 104 1.94 15.57 9.57
CA ALA A 104 2.76 15.47 8.36
C ALA A 104 2.26 16.41 7.24
N SER A 105 0.95 16.56 7.10
CA SER A 105 0.33 17.48 6.14
C SER A 105 0.56 18.95 6.50
N ALA A 106 0.49 19.30 7.79
CA ALA A 106 0.72 20.67 8.26
C ALA A 106 2.19 21.14 8.14
N ALA A 107 3.15 20.21 8.04
CA ALA A 107 4.57 20.49 7.92
C ALA A 107 5.05 20.72 6.46
N ALA A 108 4.16 20.71 5.47
CA ALA A 108 4.50 21.04 4.09
C ALA A 108 4.86 22.54 3.97
N PRO A 109 6.06 22.91 3.48
CA PRO A 109 6.46 24.31 3.42
C PRO A 109 5.64 25.06 2.38
N THR A 110 4.85 26.04 2.84
CA THR A 110 4.39 27.16 2.02
C THR A 110 5.61 27.94 1.56
N THR A 111 6.07 27.68 0.34
CA THR A 111 7.07 28.53 -0.32
C THR A 111 6.30 29.65 -1.04
N PRO A 112 6.54 30.93 -0.71
CA PRO A 112 6.05 32.02 -1.54
C PRO A 112 6.68 31.89 -2.94
N LEU A 113 5.85 31.99 -3.98
CA LEU A 113 6.32 32.17 -5.35
C LEU A 113 7.19 33.43 -5.41
N GLU A 114 8.48 33.27 -5.72
CA GLU A 114 9.31 34.38 -6.19
C GLU A 114 9.51 34.27 -7.70
N SER A 115 9.08 35.33 -8.38
CA SER A 115 9.13 35.55 -9.82
C SER A 115 10.58 35.81 -10.26
N GLY A 116 11.09 35.00 -11.19
CA GLY A 116 12.43 35.14 -11.76
C GLY A 116 12.42 34.98 -13.27
N SER A 117 12.34 36.10 -13.98
CA SER A 117 12.42 36.25 -15.44
C SER A 117 13.84 35.99 -15.96
N GLY A 118 13.99 35.36 -17.15
CA GLY A 118 15.24 35.43 -17.91
C GLY A 118 15.51 34.34 -18.98
N GLY A 119 15.22 34.65 -20.25
CA GLY A 119 16.26 34.57 -21.31
C GLY A 119 16.54 33.27 -22.11
N VAL A 120 15.72 33.02 -23.14
CA VAL A 120 16.02 32.65 -24.56
C VAL A 120 17.41 32.02 -24.94
N ARG A 121 17.41 30.88 -25.68
CA ARG A 121 17.88 30.70 -27.11
C ARG A 121 18.14 29.24 -27.56
N LYS A 122 17.43 28.83 -28.64
CA LYS A 122 17.85 28.15 -29.92
C LYS A 122 18.60 26.77 -29.85
N LYS A 123 18.45 25.77 -30.75
CA LYS A 123 17.71 25.55 -32.03
C LYS A 123 17.91 24.06 -32.49
N ALA A 124 17.08 23.62 -33.46
CA ALA A 124 17.33 22.63 -34.55
C ALA A 124 17.30 21.11 -34.19
N ALA A 125 16.87 20.16 -35.04
CA ALA A 125 16.16 20.08 -36.33
C ALA A 125 15.70 18.60 -36.53
N ALA A 126 14.44 18.34 -36.93
CA ALA A 126 13.97 17.88 -38.27
C ALA A 126 13.96 16.36 -38.62
N LYS A 127 12.76 15.90 -39.03
CA LYS A 127 12.37 14.81 -39.99
C LYS A 127 12.64 13.35 -39.57
N LYS A 128 11.81 12.33 -39.88
CA LYS A 128 10.82 12.11 -40.96
C LYS A 128 9.83 10.97 -40.59
N ALA A 129 8.70 10.91 -41.29
CA ALA A 129 7.56 10.00 -41.13
C ALA A 129 7.65 8.65 -41.89
N SER A 130 6.86 7.66 -41.45
CA SER A 130 6.16 6.60 -42.23
C SER A 130 5.40 5.67 -41.24
N SER A 131 4.06 5.58 -41.17
CA SER A 131 3.10 4.79 -42.00
C SER A 131 3.43 3.26 -41.96
N THR A 132 2.60 2.25 -41.67
CA THR A 132 1.13 2.04 -41.62
C THR A 132 0.86 0.63 -41.04
N GLY A 133 -0.29 0.42 -40.37
CA GLY A 133 -1.01 -0.86 -40.22
C GLY A 133 -0.47 -1.84 -39.16
N ALA A 134 -1.25 -2.66 -38.45
CA ALA A 134 -2.68 -2.90 -38.39
C ALA A 134 -2.95 -3.61 -37.03
N ALA A 135 -4.13 -3.38 -36.45
CA ALA A 135 -4.63 -4.11 -35.26
C ALA A 135 -4.95 -5.59 -35.64
N PRO A 136 -5.13 -6.54 -34.69
CA PRO A 136 -6.18 -6.45 -33.67
C PRO A 136 -5.83 -6.95 -32.24
N ALA A 137 -6.57 -6.38 -31.29
CA ALA A 137 -7.15 -7.01 -30.09
C ALA A 137 -6.23 -7.72 -29.07
N ALA A 138 -5.93 -7.00 -27.97
CA ALA A 138 -6.23 -7.46 -26.61
C ALA A 138 -6.24 -6.26 -25.63
N THR A 139 -7.45 -5.79 -25.34
CA THR A 139 -7.94 -5.43 -24.00
C THR A 139 -7.12 -4.44 -23.15
N THR A 140 -7.49 -3.17 -23.35
CA THR A 140 -7.75 -2.11 -22.35
C THR A 140 -6.63 -1.59 -21.44
N ALA A 141 -6.24 -0.37 -21.78
CA ALA A 141 -6.20 0.81 -20.90
C ALA A 141 -5.08 0.92 -19.86
N SER A 142 -4.00 1.54 -20.32
CA SER A 142 -3.25 2.51 -19.51
C SER A 142 -4.17 3.61 -18.99
N THR A 143 -4.64 3.49 -17.75
CA THR A 143 -5.10 4.63 -16.95
C THR A 143 -4.07 4.86 -15.85
N ARG A 144 -3.01 5.60 -16.16
CA ARG A 144 -2.06 6.09 -15.16
C ARG A 144 -2.80 7.11 -14.28
N ASN A 145 -2.93 6.82 -12.99
CA ASN A 145 -3.37 7.71 -11.88
C ASN A 145 -4.84 7.79 -11.44
N ALA A 146 -5.77 6.96 -11.93
CA ALA A 146 -7.04 6.82 -11.21
C ALA A 146 -6.87 5.75 -10.11
N LEU A 147 -7.01 6.14 -8.83
CA LEU A 147 -7.09 5.16 -7.74
C LEU A 147 -8.28 4.22 -8.02
N PRO A 148 -8.11 2.90 -7.89
CA PRO A 148 -9.19 1.97 -8.15
C PRO A 148 -10.34 2.22 -7.17
N THR A 149 -11.58 2.10 -7.65
CA THR A 149 -12.80 2.20 -6.83
C THR A 149 -12.95 1.01 -5.88
N ARG A 150 -12.12 -0.02 -6.05
CA ARG A 150 -12.06 -1.24 -5.24
C ARG A 150 -10.63 -1.46 -4.76
N LEU A 151 -10.48 -2.20 -3.67
CA LEU A 151 -9.18 -2.69 -3.22
C LEU A 151 -8.51 -3.51 -4.33
N GLU A 152 -7.24 -3.22 -4.59
CA GLU A 152 -6.38 -4.01 -5.46
C GLU A 152 -5.06 -4.26 -4.73
N ILE A 153 -4.69 -5.54 -4.59
CA ILE A 153 -3.43 -5.96 -3.96
C ILE A 153 -2.54 -6.61 -5.01
N ARG A 154 -1.29 -6.15 -5.10
CA ARG A 154 -0.31 -6.66 -6.06
C ARG A 154 0.99 -7.03 -5.38
N LEU A 155 1.57 -8.16 -5.77
CA LEU A 155 2.91 -8.52 -5.37
C LEU A 155 3.95 -7.72 -6.18
N VAL A 156 4.71 -6.86 -5.50
CA VAL A 156 5.74 -6.01 -6.13
C VAL A 156 7.11 -6.68 -6.06
N ARG A 157 7.40 -7.36 -4.95
CA ARG A 157 8.69 -8.01 -4.71
C ARG A 157 8.51 -9.31 -3.94
N GLY A 158 9.39 -10.27 -4.19
CA GLY A 158 9.47 -11.51 -3.40
C GLY A 158 8.62 -12.65 -3.93
N SER A 159 8.41 -12.77 -5.24
CA SER A 159 7.64 -13.87 -5.85
C SER A 159 8.11 -15.26 -5.45
N SER A 160 9.41 -15.46 -5.27
CA SER A 160 10.03 -16.70 -4.78
C SER A 160 10.56 -16.60 -3.35
N SER A 161 10.35 -15.46 -2.68
CA SER A 161 10.85 -15.20 -1.33
C SER A 161 9.74 -15.37 -0.30
N ARG A 162 10.12 -15.73 0.93
CA ARG A 162 9.21 -15.67 2.07
C ARG A 162 8.91 -14.22 2.45
N GLU A 163 9.90 -13.34 2.34
CA GLU A 163 9.68 -11.90 2.47
C GLU A 163 9.10 -11.34 1.16
N LYS A 164 7.91 -10.77 1.27
CA LYS A 164 7.11 -10.26 0.17
C LYS A 164 6.75 -8.81 0.43
N THR A 165 6.84 -8.00 -0.61
CA THR A 165 6.39 -6.61 -0.59
C THR A 165 5.17 -6.50 -1.49
N LEU A 166 4.06 -6.08 -0.89
CA LEU A 166 2.77 -5.94 -1.53
C LEU A 166 2.43 -4.46 -1.70
N LEU A 167 1.84 -4.12 -2.82
CA LEU A 167 1.22 -2.83 -3.09
C LEU A 167 -0.29 -2.96 -2.92
N LEU A 168 -0.84 -2.18 -2.01
CA LEU A 168 -2.26 -2.06 -1.77
C LEU A 168 -2.72 -0.72 -2.34
N LEU A 169 -3.55 -0.78 -3.38
CA LEU A 169 -4.26 0.37 -3.92
C LEU A 169 -5.68 0.29 -3.37
N CYS A 170 -6.03 1.18 -2.45
CA CYS A 170 -7.37 1.24 -1.88
C CYS A 170 -7.85 2.69 -1.83
N PRO A 171 -9.16 2.95 -1.97
CA PRO A 171 -9.74 4.27 -1.71
C PRO A 171 -9.82 4.58 -0.20
N CYS A 172 -9.01 3.94 0.63
CA CYS A 172 -9.02 4.02 2.08
C CYS A 172 -7.86 4.87 2.61
N THR A 173 -8.01 5.47 3.80
CA THR A 173 -6.93 6.23 4.44
C THR A 173 -5.93 5.31 5.14
N ARG A 174 -4.71 5.80 5.37
CA ARG A 174 -3.68 5.05 6.10
C ARG A 174 -4.17 4.60 7.47
N ALA A 175 -4.88 5.49 8.17
CA ALA A 175 -5.43 5.21 9.50
C ALA A 175 -6.45 4.07 9.46
N GLN A 176 -7.36 4.06 8.47
CA GLN A 176 -8.34 2.99 8.31
C GLN A 176 -7.63 1.66 8.05
N LEU A 177 -6.69 1.62 7.10
CA LEU A 177 -5.97 0.40 6.76
C LEU A 177 -5.14 -0.12 7.94
N ALA A 178 -4.42 0.77 8.65
CA ALA A 178 -3.64 0.39 9.81
C ALA A 178 -4.51 -0.18 10.94
N ALA A 179 -5.68 0.41 11.20
CA ALA A 179 -6.60 -0.07 12.22
C ALA A 179 -7.18 -1.44 11.86
N VAL A 180 -7.51 -1.69 10.59
CA VAL A 180 -7.94 -3.01 10.11
C VAL A 180 -6.84 -4.03 10.32
N LEU A 181 -5.62 -3.76 9.83
CA LEU A 181 -4.51 -4.70 9.96
C LEU A 181 -4.16 -4.98 11.43
N GLU A 182 -4.21 -3.96 12.29
CA GLU A 182 -3.99 -4.13 13.72
C GLU A 182 -5.04 -5.02 14.37
N ARG A 183 -6.32 -4.80 14.06
CA ARG A 183 -7.41 -5.59 14.64
C ARG A 183 -7.33 -7.04 14.20
N GLU A 184 -7.21 -7.29 12.90
CA GLU A 184 -7.15 -8.63 12.34
C GLU A 184 -5.82 -9.34 12.69
N SER A 185 -4.79 -8.61 13.11
CA SER A 185 -3.55 -9.23 13.63
C SER A 185 -3.65 -9.74 15.07
N ARG A 186 -4.71 -9.38 15.79
CA ARG A 186 -4.97 -9.80 17.18
C ARG A 186 -5.93 -10.98 17.29
N GLU A 187 -6.71 -11.24 16.24
CA GLU A 187 -7.61 -12.39 16.14
C GLU A 187 -6.86 -13.67 15.78
#